data_AF-A0A7L4LL60-F1
#
_entry.id   AF-A0A7L4LL60-F1
#
_cell.length_a   1.000
_cell.length_b   1.000
_cell.length_c   1.000
_cell.angle_alpha   90.00
_cell.angle_beta   90.00
_cell.angle_gamma   90.00
#
_symmetry.space_group_name_H-M   'P 1'
#
loop_
_entity.id
_entity.type
_entity.pdbx_description
1 polymer ?
#
loop_
_entity_poly.entity_id
_entity_poly.type
_entity_poly.pdbx_seq_one_letter_code
_entity_poly.pdbx_strand_id
1 'polypeptide(L)'
;MGLKPWQKALFPLRSVAAVVRLFEAELRQPEPDLVLLSLVLGFVEHFLAVNRVLPTNVPGLTFESRPGPDPQTRLYFPVAELSIVAALYARFTAQIRGAVDLSLYPRPDGCSSRELVRKVSDVIWNSLSRSYFKDRAHIQSLFSFITGEEGPPRVPPGTKLDSSGVAFAVVGACQVLGLPDVHLALSEDHAWVAFGAGGSQTAEVTWHGKGNEDRRGQPVQAGVAERSWLYLKGSYLRCTRHMEVAFMVCAINPSIDGHTDSLELLQLQQRLLWLLYDMGHLDRYPMALGNLADLEELEPTPGRPDPLTLYHQGIHSARTYYNNEHIYPYLYLAGFHCRNKNVKEALEAWADTATVIQE
;
A
#
# COMPACT_ATOMS: atom_id res chain seq x y z
N MET A 1 -6.09 8.96 -22.60
CA MET A 1 -5.45 9.07 -21.28
C MET A 1 -6.47 9.53 -20.26
N GLY A 2 -6.38 9.05 -19.02
CA GLY A 2 -7.46 9.13 -18.05
C GLY A 2 -8.25 7.83 -17.99
N LEU A 3 -9.21 7.76 -17.07
CA LEU A 3 -9.99 6.55 -16.84
C LEU A 3 -10.62 6.01 -18.14
N LYS A 4 -10.36 4.73 -18.42
CA LYS A 4 -10.89 3.97 -19.55
C LYS A 4 -12.40 3.78 -19.37
N PRO A 5 -13.19 3.63 -20.47
CA PRO A 5 -14.64 3.45 -20.38
C PRO A 5 -15.07 2.29 -19.48
N TRP A 6 -14.36 1.16 -19.51
CA TRP A 6 -14.67 0.00 -18.68
C TRP A 6 -14.41 0.25 -17.19
N GLN A 7 -13.38 1.04 -16.85
CA GLN A 7 -13.11 1.43 -15.45
C GLN A 7 -14.28 2.27 -14.92
N LYS A 8 -14.75 3.24 -15.72
CA LYS A 8 -15.86 4.13 -15.38
C LYS A 8 -17.18 3.37 -15.20
N ALA A 9 -17.41 2.32 -15.99
CA ALA A 9 -18.64 1.54 -15.95
C ALA A 9 -18.84 0.73 -14.65
N LEU A 10 -17.78 0.56 -13.85
CA LEU A 10 -17.87 -0.13 -12.55
C LEU A 10 -18.38 0.77 -11.43
N PHE A 11 -18.40 2.09 -11.64
CA PHE A 11 -18.90 3.06 -10.69
C PHE A 11 -20.43 3.25 -10.82
N PRO A 12 -21.12 3.63 -9.73
CA PRO A 12 -20.56 3.92 -8.40
C PRO A 12 -20.28 2.65 -7.58
N LEU A 13 -19.28 2.73 -6.70
CA LEU A 13 -18.93 1.63 -5.80
C LEU A 13 -19.74 1.77 -4.52
N ARG A 14 -20.74 0.91 -4.35
CA ARG A 14 -21.69 0.98 -3.23
C ARG A 14 -21.38 0.02 -2.07
N SER A 15 -20.33 -0.80 -2.20
CA SER A 15 -19.99 -1.79 -1.18
C SER A 15 -18.59 -2.36 -1.31
N VAL A 16 -18.15 -3.06 -0.26
CA VAL A 16 -16.95 -3.92 -0.27
C VAL A 16 -16.90 -4.81 -1.51
N ALA A 17 -18.00 -5.50 -1.85
CA ALA A 17 -18.05 -6.36 -3.03
C ALA A 17 -17.87 -5.58 -4.35
N ALA A 18 -18.36 -4.35 -4.43
CA ALA A 18 -18.15 -3.50 -5.61
C ALA A 18 -16.69 -3.04 -5.73
N VAL A 19 -16.03 -2.72 -4.61
CA VAL A 19 -14.59 -2.41 -4.59
C VAL A 19 -13.78 -3.64 -5.02
N VAL A 20 -14.06 -4.82 -4.48
CA VAL A 20 -13.39 -6.08 -4.88
C VAL A 20 -13.53 -6.33 -6.38
N ARG A 21 -14.71 -6.11 -6.97
CA ARG A 21 -14.91 -6.23 -8.44
C ARG A 21 -14.06 -5.24 -9.24
N LEU A 22 -13.85 -4.01 -8.74
CA LEU A 22 -12.96 -3.05 -9.39
C LEU A 22 -11.52 -3.56 -9.38
N PHE A 23 -11.04 -4.03 -8.23
CA PHE A 23 -9.69 -4.59 -8.09
C PHE A 23 -9.50 -5.82 -8.98
N GLU A 24 -10.47 -6.73 -9.02
CA GLU A 24 -10.43 -7.92 -9.88
C GLU A 24 -10.34 -7.54 -11.37
N ALA A 25 -11.09 -6.52 -11.80
CA ALA A 25 -11.04 -6.04 -13.18
C ALA A 25 -9.69 -5.39 -13.54
N GLU A 26 -9.10 -4.63 -12.61
CA GLU A 26 -7.75 -4.04 -12.76
C GLU A 26 -6.65 -5.09 -12.75
N LEU A 27 -6.69 -6.07 -11.83
CA LEU A 27 -5.66 -7.10 -11.71
C LEU A 27 -5.57 -8.03 -12.94
N ARG A 28 -6.66 -8.14 -13.70
CA ARG A 28 -6.66 -8.82 -15.02
C ARG A 28 -5.89 -8.05 -16.09
N GLN A 29 -5.60 -6.77 -15.88
CA GLN A 29 -4.79 -5.98 -16.79
C GLN A 29 -3.30 -6.21 -16.50
N PRO A 30 -2.43 -6.08 -17.52
CA PRO A 30 -0.99 -6.11 -17.31
C PRO A 30 -0.49 -4.89 -16.51
N GLU A 31 -1.17 -3.75 -16.65
CA GLU A 31 -0.90 -2.49 -15.97
C GLU A 31 -2.16 -2.05 -15.21
N PRO A 32 -2.44 -2.62 -14.02
CA PRO A 32 -3.50 -2.14 -13.14
C PRO A 32 -3.25 -0.67 -12.77
N ASP A 33 -4.29 0.15 -12.77
CA ASP A 33 -4.17 1.58 -12.50
C ASP A 33 -4.00 1.84 -10.98
N LEU A 34 -2.75 2.05 -10.56
CA LEU A 34 -2.38 2.25 -9.16
C LEU A 34 -3.02 3.52 -8.57
N VAL A 35 -3.18 4.55 -9.41
CA VAL A 35 -3.74 5.83 -8.97
C VAL A 35 -5.22 5.69 -8.67
N LEU A 36 -5.97 5.05 -9.58
CA LEU A 36 -7.39 4.79 -9.39
C LEU A 36 -7.63 3.96 -8.12
N LEU A 37 -6.90 2.85 -7.96
CA LEU A 37 -7.10 1.93 -6.84
C LEU A 37 -6.75 2.58 -5.50
N SER A 38 -5.63 3.32 -5.41
CA SER A 38 -5.22 4.03 -4.19
C SER A 38 -6.21 5.14 -3.80
N LEU A 39 -6.75 5.88 -4.78
CA LEU A 39 -7.78 6.89 -4.52
C LEU A 39 -9.07 6.28 -3.99
N VAL A 40 -9.49 5.13 -4.52
CA VAL A 40 -10.68 4.41 -4.05
C VAL A 40 -10.48 3.90 -2.62
N LEU A 41 -9.34 3.25 -2.33
CA LEU A 41 -9.05 2.76 -0.97
C LEU A 41 -9.02 3.91 0.03
N GLY A 42 -8.29 4.98 -0.26
CA GLY A 42 -8.20 6.12 0.64
C GLY A 42 -9.52 6.84 0.84
N PHE A 43 -10.37 6.93 -0.19
CA PHE A 43 -11.73 7.48 -0.04
C PHE A 43 -12.58 6.63 0.90
N VAL A 44 -12.59 5.31 0.70
CA VAL A 44 -13.38 4.38 1.53
C VAL A 44 -12.86 4.37 2.97
N GLU A 45 -11.53 4.30 3.16
CA GLU A 45 -10.89 4.35 4.48
C GLU A 45 -11.17 5.66 5.22
N HIS A 46 -11.17 6.80 4.53
CA HIS A 46 -11.45 8.08 5.16
C HIS A 46 -12.81 8.10 5.86
N PHE A 47 -13.86 7.58 5.21
CA PHE A 47 -15.21 7.60 5.79
C PHE A 47 -15.52 6.41 6.71
N LEU A 48 -14.69 5.37 6.71
CA LEU A 48 -14.86 4.19 7.57
C LEU A 48 -13.98 4.20 8.82
N ALA A 49 -12.85 4.91 8.78
CA ALA A 49 -11.91 5.02 9.90
C ALA A 49 -11.65 6.45 10.37
N VAL A 50 -11.42 7.40 9.45
CA VAL A 50 -10.95 8.74 9.83
C VAL A 50 -12.07 9.67 10.31
N ASN A 51 -13.13 9.79 9.51
CA ASN A 51 -14.30 10.59 9.83
C ASN A 51 -15.58 9.85 9.44
N ARG A 52 -16.14 9.14 10.42
CA ARG A 52 -17.35 8.33 10.27
C ARG A 52 -18.65 9.13 10.43
N VAL A 53 -18.57 10.44 10.68
CA VAL A 53 -19.75 11.30 10.79
C VAL A 53 -20.30 11.52 9.38
N LEU A 54 -21.56 11.12 9.16
CA LEU A 54 -22.24 11.33 7.88
C LEU A 54 -22.41 12.83 7.62
N PRO A 55 -21.75 13.40 6.61
CA PRO A 55 -21.88 14.81 6.30
C PRO A 55 -23.28 15.10 5.74
N THR A 56 -24.00 16.02 6.39
CA THR A 56 -25.34 16.43 5.98
C THR A 56 -25.34 17.60 4.99
N ASN A 57 -24.18 18.24 4.82
CA ASN A 57 -23.99 19.48 4.06
C ASN A 57 -23.12 19.33 2.81
N VAL A 58 -22.72 18.11 2.43
CA VAL A 58 -21.87 17.85 1.26
C VAL A 58 -22.71 17.20 0.14
N PRO A 59 -23.25 17.99 -0.81
CA PRO A 59 -24.04 17.44 -1.91
C PRO A 59 -23.17 16.54 -2.80
N GLY A 60 -23.74 15.41 -3.24
CA GLY A 60 -23.07 14.43 -4.10
C GLY A 60 -22.32 13.32 -3.35
N LEU A 61 -22.11 13.45 -2.04
CA LEU A 61 -21.62 12.37 -1.20
C LEU A 61 -22.82 11.59 -0.65
N THR A 62 -22.88 10.29 -0.94
CA THR A 62 -23.99 9.42 -0.50
C THR A 62 -23.47 8.18 0.21
N PHE A 63 -24.32 7.58 1.03
CA PHE A 63 -23.99 6.39 1.81
C PHE A 63 -25.06 5.32 1.59
N GLU A 64 -24.64 4.09 1.33
CA GLU A 64 -25.54 2.95 1.19
C GLU A 64 -25.74 2.29 2.55
N SER A 65 -26.97 2.28 3.05
CA SER A 65 -27.31 1.64 4.33
C SER A 65 -27.47 0.14 4.16
N ARG A 66 -26.95 -0.64 5.11
CA ARG A 66 -27.10 -2.09 5.18
C ARG A 66 -27.45 -2.53 6.60
N PRO A 67 -28.15 -3.67 6.78
CA PRO A 67 -28.32 -4.27 8.10
C PRO A 67 -26.95 -4.56 8.72
N GLY A 68 -26.77 -4.19 9.99
CA GLY A 68 -25.60 -4.59 10.77
C GLY A 68 -25.73 -6.01 11.32
N PRO A 69 -24.75 -6.45 12.14
CA PRO A 69 -24.79 -7.76 12.79
C PRO A 69 -25.99 -7.90 13.75
N ASP A 70 -26.40 -6.79 14.38
CA ASP A 70 -27.62 -6.68 15.16
C ASP A 70 -28.76 -6.11 14.28
N PRO A 71 -29.97 -6.70 14.30
CA PRO A 71 -31.16 -6.20 13.59
C PRO A 71 -31.48 -4.72 13.78
N GLN A 72 -31.08 -4.11 14.91
CA GLN A 72 -31.31 -2.70 15.22
C GLN A 72 -30.20 -1.77 14.69
N THR A 73 -29.05 -2.33 14.31
CA THR A 73 -27.90 -1.56 13.84
C THR A 73 -27.94 -1.44 12.32
N ARG A 74 -27.62 -0.24 11.80
CA ARG A 74 -27.35 -0.04 10.37
C ARG A 74 -25.90 0.34 10.16
N LEU A 75 -25.28 -0.32 9.19
CA LEU A 75 -23.95 0.04 8.67
C LEU A 75 -24.13 0.93 7.45
N TYR A 76 -23.22 1.87 7.25
CA TYR A 76 -23.25 2.82 6.16
C TYR A 76 -21.96 2.74 5.37
N PHE A 77 -22.05 2.32 4.11
CA PHE A 77 -20.89 2.27 3.22
C PHE A 77 -20.77 3.58 2.43
N PRO A 78 -19.60 4.24 2.39
CA PRO A 78 -19.41 5.46 1.61
C PRO A 78 -19.46 5.12 0.11
N VAL A 79 -20.43 5.69 -0.61
CA VAL A 79 -20.57 5.42 -2.05
C VAL A 79 -19.50 6.21 -2.80
N ALA A 80 -18.55 5.50 -3.40
CA ALA A 80 -17.55 6.13 -4.26
C ALA A 80 -18.20 6.46 -5.61
N GLU A 81 -18.61 7.71 -5.77
CA GLU A 81 -19.20 8.22 -7.02
C GLU A 81 -18.10 8.46 -8.07
N LEU A 82 -18.43 8.18 -9.35
CA LEU A 82 -17.49 8.36 -10.45
C LEU A 82 -17.00 9.81 -10.54
N SER A 83 -17.89 10.78 -10.34
CA SER A 83 -17.57 12.21 -10.43
C SER A 83 -16.49 12.61 -9.42
N ILE A 84 -16.59 12.13 -8.18
CA ILE A 84 -15.63 12.40 -7.11
C ILE A 84 -14.28 11.77 -7.43
N VAL A 85 -14.27 10.46 -7.71
CA VAL A 85 -13.02 9.72 -7.96
C VAL A 85 -12.33 10.20 -9.23
N ALA A 86 -13.09 10.48 -10.31
CA ALA A 86 -12.53 11.01 -11.55
C ALA A 86 -11.94 12.41 -11.37
N ALA A 87 -12.54 13.27 -10.54
CA ALA A 87 -12.00 14.59 -10.23
C ALA A 87 -10.67 14.50 -9.46
N LEU A 88 -10.59 13.63 -8.45
CA LEU A 88 -9.36 13.37 -7.69
C LEU A 88 -8.26 12.81 -8.60
N TYR A 89 -8.61 11.86 -9.46
CA TYR A 89 -7.70 11.29 -10.46
C TYR A 89 -7.18 12.35 -11.44
N ALA A 90 -8.09 13.17 -11.97
CA ALA A 90 -7.73 14.26 -12.89
C ALA A 90 -6.79 15.27 -12.22
N ARG A 91 -7.03 15.59 -10.94
CA ARG A 91 -6.17 16.50 -10.17
C ARG A 91 -4.77 15.94 -9.97
N PHE A 92 -4.63 14.67 -9.55
CA PHE A 92 -3.32 14.02 -9.42
C PHE A 92 -2.59 13.99 -10.77
N THR A 93 -3.25 13.51 -11.82
CA THR A 93 -2.61 13.40 -13.14
C THR A 93 -2.22 14.74 -13.75
N ALA A 94 -3.02 15.78 -13.57
CA ALA A 94 -2.69 17.14 -14.00
C ALA A 94 -1.47 17.69 -13.26
N GLN A 95 -1.39 17.50 -11.94
CA GLN A 95 -0.25 17.94 -11.12
C GLN A 95 1.05 17.29 -11.59
N ILE A 96 1.05 15.97 -11.82
CA ILE A 96 2.26 15.25 -12.25
C ILE A 96 2.67 15.65 -13.66
N ARG A 97 1.73 15.63 -14.62
CA ARG A 97 2.03 15.96 -16.03
C ARG A 97 2.40 17.42 -16.25
N GLY A 98 1.85 18.33 -15.44
CA GLY A 98 2.21 19.75 -15.51
C GLY A 98 3.59 20.06 -14.94
N ALA A 99 4.11 19.21 -14.04
CA ALA A 99 5.38 19.45 -13.34
C ALA A 99 6.58 18.72 -13.95
N VAL A 100 6.36 17.71 -14.80
CA VAL A 100 7.41 16.89 -15.43
C VAL A 100 7.27 16.93 -16.95
N ASP A 101 8.16 17.67 -17.59
CA ASP A 101 8.29 17.69 -19.05
C ASP A 101 9.18 16.53 -19.53
N LEU A 102 8.56 15.48 -20.08
CA LEU A 102 9.27 14.29 -20.56
C LEU A 102 10.20 14.56 -21.75
N SER A 103 10.04 15.67 -22.47
CA SER A 103 10.93 16.03 -23.59
C SER A 103 12.36 16.33 -23.13
N LEU A 104 12.53 16.74 -21.87
CA LEU A 104 13.82 17.02 -21.24
C LEU A 104 14.55 15.75 -20.77
N TYR A 105 13.90 14.59 -20.81
CA TYR A 105 14.42 13.34 -20.29
C TYR A 105 14.37 12.24 -21.36
N PRO A 106 15.38 12.18 -22.26
CA PRO A 106 15.47 11.12 -23.25
C PRO A 106 15.48 9.74 -22.59
N ARG A 107 14.72 8.80 -23.17
CA ARG A 107 14.57 7.43 -22.67
C ARG A 107 15.10 6.43 -23.70
N PRO A 108 16.43 6.29 -23.84
CA PRO A 108 17.00 5.27 -24.71
C PRO A 108 16.48 3.89 -24.27
N ASP A 109 16.12 3.06 -25.24
CA ASP A 109 15.59 1.71 -25.01
C ASP A 109 14.33 1.64 -24.11
N GLY A 110 13.60 2.75 -24.00
CA GLY A 110 12.39 2.86 -23.19
C GLY A 110 12.61 2.95 -21.67
N CYS A 111 13.87 2.93 -21.21
CA CYS A 111 14.23 2.97 -19.79
C CYS A 111 14.24 4.40 -19.25
N SER A 112 13.83 4.56 -17.99
CA SER A 112 13.85 5.83 -17.28
C SER A 112 15.25 6.11 -16.71
N SER A 113 15.69 7.38 -16.75
CA SER A 113 16.95 7.80 -16.14
C SER A 113 16.78 8.12 -14.65
N ARG A 114 17.89 8.13 -13.90
CA ARG A 114 17.90 8.52 -12.48
C ARG A 114 17.41 9.95 -12.27
N GLU A 115 17.77 10.85 -13.19
CA GLU A 115 17.38 12.26 -13.15
C GLU A 115 15.87 12.42 -13.31
N LEU A 116 15.25 11.63 -14.20
CA LEU A 116 13.80 11.61 -14.36
C LEU A 116 13.10 11.07 -13.09
N VAL A 117 13.55 9.94 -12.56
CA VAL A 117 13.00 9.37 -11.31
C VAL A 117 13.13 10.35 -10.15
N ARG A 118 14.31 10.98 -10.01
CA ARG A 118 14.54 12.01 -8.99
C ARG A 118 13.62 13.22 -9.18
N LYS A 119 13.41 13.66 -10.43
CA LYS A 119 12.49 14.76 -10.73
C LYS A 119 11.06 14.43 -10.30
N VAL A 120 10.57 13.21 -10.57
CA VAL A 120 9.23 12.78 -10.12
C VAL A 120 9.17 12.73 -8.59
N SER A 121 10.19 12.18 -7.94
CA SER A 121 10.33 12.20 -6.47
C SER A 121 10.28 13.61 -5.89
N ASP A 122 10.99 14.57 -6.48
CA ASP A 122 10.98 15.97 -6.05
C ASP A 122 9.62 16.64 -6.24
N VAL A 123 8.86 16.27 -7.27
CA VAL A 123 7.48 16.75 -7.45
C VAL A 123 6.59 16.27 -6.30
N ILE A 124 6.63 14.97 -5.97
CA ILE A 124 5.86 14.44 -4.83
C ILE A 124 6.32 15.09 -3.52
N TRP A 125 7.62 15.11 -3.26
CA TRP A 125 8.20 15.66 -2.03
C TRP A 125 7.85 17.12 -1.79
N ASN A 126 8.06 17.97 -2.79
CA ASN A 126 7.80 19.41 -2.67
C ASN A 126 6.31 19.73 -2.61
N SER A 127 5.46 18.77 -2.99
CA SER A 127 4.02 18.89 -2.83
C SER A 127 3.56 18.56 -1.43
N LEU A 128 4.37 17.93 -0.56
CA LEU A 128 4.03 17.58 0.81
C LEU A 128 4.07 18.79 1.75
N SER A 129 3.28 18.73 2.81
CA SER A 129 3.28 19.74 3.86
C SER A 129 4.60 19.75 4.62
N ARG A 130 5.13 20.95 4.92
CA ARG A 130 6.44 21.09 5.57
C ARG A 130 6.49 20.53 7.00
N SER A 131 5.35 20.48 7.69
CA SER A 131 5.26 20.01 9.07
C SER A 131 3.95 19.26 9.29
N TYR A 132 4.06 17.97 9.58
CA TYR A 132 2.99 17.11 10.05
C TYR A 132 3.58 15.90 10.78
N PHE A 133 2.76 15.22 11.57
CA PHE A 133 3.15 13.98 12.23
C PHE A 133 3.27 12.86 11.19
N LYS A 134 4.51 12.44 10.92
CA LYS A 134 4.85 11.44 9.90
C LYS A 134 4.37 10.02 10.25
N ASP A 135 4.15 9.76 11.54
CA ASP A 135 3.66 8.47 12.07
C ASP A 135 2.13 8.47 12.26
N ARG A 136 1.42 9.46 11.69
CA ARG A 136 -0.05 9.53 11.77
C ARG A 136 -0.64 8.40 10.93
N ALA A 137 -1.72 7.77 11.40
CA ALA A 137 -2.49 6.83 10.61
C ALA A 137 -3.22 7.52 9.44
N HIS A 138 -3.63 6.74 8.43
CA HIS A 138 -4.49 7.17 7.31
C HIS A 138 -3.88 8.21 6.35
N ILE A 139 -2.55 8.28 6.30
CA ILE A 139 -1.80 9.14 5.37
C ILE A 139 -0.93 8.32 4.40
N GLN A 140 -1.31 7.10 4.08
CA GLN A 140 -0.57 6.19 3.19
C GLN A 140 -1.03 6.27 1.73
N SER A 141 -2.26 6.74 1.49
CA SER A 141 -2.92 6.68 0.18
C SER A 141 -2.79 7.98 -0.64
N LEU A 142 -2.95 7.87 -1.96
CA LEU A 142 -3.02 9.03 -2.86
C LEU A 142 -4.24 9.91 -2.60
N PHE A 143 -5.28 9.37 -1.95
CA PHE A 143 -6.38 10.19 -1.47
C PHE A 143 -5.86 11.21 -0.46
N SER A 144 -5.10 10.78 0.55
CA SER A 144 -4.50 11.67 1.56
C SER A 144 -3.54 12.70 0.94
N PHE A 145 -2.75 12.28 -0.04
CA PHE A 145 -1.88 13.17 -0.80
C PHE A 145 -2.65 14.29 -1.51
N ILE A 146 -3.80 13.98 -2.13
CA ILE A 146 -4.58 14.96 -2.89
C ILE A 146 -5.52 15.77 -1.99
N THR A 147 -6.22 15.16 -1.04
CA THR A 147 -7.25 15.88 -0.28
C THR A 147 -6.65 16.73 0.82
N GLY A 148 -5.52 16.31 1.42
CA GLY A 148 -4.76 17.05 2.40
C GLY A 148 -5.63 17.60 3.54
N GLU A 149 -5.95 16.78 4.54
CA GLU A 149 -6.90 17.15 5.59
C GLU A 149 -6.61 18.51 6.25
N GLU A 150 -7.67 19.29 6.46
CA GLU A 150 -7.68 20.38 7.44
C GLU A 150 -7.31 19.79 8.81
N GLY A 151 -6.20 20.28 9.39
CA GLY A 151 -5.94 20.03 10.80
C GLY A 151 -6.97 20.74 11.67
N PRO A 152 -6.91 20.55 13.00
CA PRO A 152 -7.68 21.38 13.93
C PRO A 152 -7.51 22.88 13.60
N PRO A 153 -8.53 23.72 13.90
CA PRO A 153 -8.59 25.11 13.47
C PRO A 153 -7.32 25.84 13.94
N ARG A 154 -6.39 26.09 12.99
CA ARG A 154 -5.11 26.84 13.05
C ARG A 154 -3.98 26.20 12.24
N VAL A 155 -4.11 24.96 11.74
CA VAL A 155 -3.12 24.36 10.83
C VAL A 155 -3.64 24.45 9.39
N PRO A 156 -2.89 25.05 8.44
CA PRO A 156 -3.30 25.09 7.04
C PRO A 156 -3.57 23.66 6.52
N PRO A 157 -4.63 23.44 5.73
CA PRO A 157 -4.82 22.17 5.04
C PRO A 157 -3.56 21.82 4.25
N GLY A 158 -3.17 20.56 4.37
CA GLY A 158 -1.85 20.13 3.97
C GLY A 158 -1.87 18.71 3.46
N THR A 159 -1.30 18.51 2.28
CA THR A 159 -0.97 17.22 1.66
C THR A 159 -0.03 16.43 2.57
N LYS A 160 -0.41 15.20 2.93
CA LYS A 160 0.32 14.36 3.88
C LYS A 160 0.54 12.99 3.27
N LEU A 161 1.74 12.44 3.45
CA LEU A 161 2.05 11.05 3.18
C LEU A 161 2.94 10.47 4.29
N ASP A 162 2.80 9.21 4.66
CA ASP A 162 3.85 8.53 5.43
C ASP A 162 5.05 8.15 4.54
N SER A 163 6.11 7.60 5.13
CA SER A 163 7.34 7.27 4.42
C SER A 163 7.08 6.35 3.20
N SER A 164 6.38 5.25 3.41
CA SER A 164 6.10 4.26 2.37
C SER A 164 5.10 4.78 1.34
N GLY A 165 4.13 5.59 1.78
CA GLY A 165 3.16 6.29 0.94
C GLY A 165 3.83 7.23 -0.06
N VAL A 166 4.93 7.90 0.32
CA VAL A 166 5.72 8.70 -0.62
C VAL A 166 6.35 7.84 -1.71
N ALA A 167 6.98 6.72 -1.37
CA ALA A 167 7.57 5.82 -2.36
C ALA A 167 6.51 5.27 -3.33
N PHE A 168 5.37 4.85 -2.79
CA PHE A 168 4.22 4.41 -3.58
C PHE A 168 3.69 5.53 -4.50
N ALA A 169 3.57 6.76 -4.01
CA ALA A 169 3.11 7.90 -4.80
C ALA A 169 4.05 8.23 -5.96
N VAL A 170 5.37 8.07 -5.78
CA VAL A 170 6.35 8.21 -6.86
C VAL A 170 6.12 7.15 -7.94
N VAL A 171 5.89 5.89 -7.57
CA VAL A 171 5.59 4.82 -8.54
C VAL A 171 4.28 5.09 -9.29
N GLY A 172 3.22 5.50 -8.59
CA GLY A 172 1.96 5.91 -9.23
C GLY A 172 2.13 7.10 -10.19
N ALA A 173 2.93 8.09 -9.82
CA ALA A 173 3.26 9.22 -10.69
C ALA A 173 4.06 8.80 -11.93
N CYS A 174 5.03 7.91 -11.77
CA CYS A 174 5.78 7.30 -12.88
C CYS A 174 4.85 6.52 -13.83
N GLN A 175 3.89 5.76 -13.31
CA GLN A 175 2.89 5.07 -14.13
C GLN A 175 2.05 6.05 -14.96
N VAL A 176 1.61 7.17 -14.35
CA VAL A 176 0.86 8.24 -15.04
C VAL A 176 1.61 8.87 -16.21
N LEU A 177 2.94 8.95 -16.09
CA LEU A 177 3.87 9.46 -17.08
C LEU A 177 4.27 8.39 -18.13
N GLY A 178 3.79 7.15 -18.01
CA GLY A 178 4.13 6.07 -18.93
C GLY A 178 5.57 5.59 -18.76
N LEU A 179 6.03 5.47 -17.51
CA LEU A 179 7.34 4.94 -17.12
C LEU A 179 7.17 3.52 -16.55
N PRO A 180 6.95 2.50 -17.41
CA PRO A 180 6.61 1.15 -16.96
C PRO A 180 7.76 0.45 -16.26
N ASP A 181 9.01 0.90 -16.44
CA ASP A 181 10.20 0.31 -15.84
C ASP A 181 10.42 0.69 -14.37
N VAL A 182 9.70 1.70 -13.86
CA VAL A 182 9.83 2.15 -12.46
C VAL A 182 8.88 1.36 -11.57
N HIS A 183 9.43 0.69 -10.57
CA HIS A 183 8.72 -0.20 -9.67
C HIS A 183 9.05 0.06 -8.21
N LEU A 184 8.10 -0.29 -7.33
CA LEU A 184 8.31 -0.22 -5.89
C LEU A 184 9.30 -1.29 -5.44
N ALA A 185 10.23 -0.91 -4.58
CA ALA A 185 11.09 -1.82 -3.86
C ALA A 185 10.82 -1.71 -2.35
N LEU A 186 10.66 -2.85 -1.68
CA LEU A 186 10.27 -2.91 -0.27
C LEU A 186 11.24 -3.81 0.49
N SER A 187 11.81 -3.27 1.57
CA SER A 187 12.27 -4.10 2.66
C SER A 187 11.14 -4.35 3.66
N GLU A 188 11.49 -4.83 4.83
CA GLU A 188 10.57 -5.06 5.93
C GLU A 188 10.20 -3.76 6.68
N ASP A 189 10.97 -2.68 6.52
CA ASP A 189 10.76 -1.40 7.24
C ASP A 189 11.06 -0.14 6.40
N HIS A 190 11.33 -0.28 5.10
CA HIS A 190 11.60 0.85 4.22
C HIS A 190 11.16 0.60 2.78
N ALA A 191 10.97 1.69 2.04
CA ALA A 191 10.51 1.67 0.67
C ALA A 191 11.31 2.64 -0.22
N TRP A 192 11.65 2.18 -1.41
CA TRP A 192 12.32 2.99 -2.44
C TRP A 192 11.86 2.54 -3.83
N VAL A 193 12.52 2.99 -4.90
CA VAL A 193 12.18 2.55 -6.27
C VAL A 193 13.33 1.82 -6.95
N ALA A 194 12.97 0.78 -7.71
CA ALA A 194 13.83 0.11 -8.68
C ALA A 194 13.43 0.52 -10.10
N PHE A 195 14.39 0.70 -11.00
CA PHE A 195 14.14 1.14 -12.38
C PHE A 195 15.27 0.76 -13.35
N GLY A 196 15.10 1.12 -14.62
CA GLY A 196 16.04 0.78 -15.69
C GLY A 196 15.93 -0.68 -16.14
N ALA A 197 16.84 -1.11 -17.01
CA ALA A 197 16.81 -2.46 -17.59
C ALA A 197 16.80 -3.53 -16.49
N GLY A 198 15.71 -4.32 -16.45
CA GLY A 198 15.50 -5.38 -15.47
C GLY A 198 15.42 -4.90 -14.00
N GLY A 199 15.17 -3.62 -13.74
CA GLY A 199 15.18 -3.06 -12.38
C GLY A 199 16.56 -3.02 -11.74
N SER A 200 17.63 -2.93 -12.56
CA SER A 200 19.03 -2.94 -12.11
C SER A 200 19.45 -1.69 -11.33
N GLN A 201 18.73 -0.57 -11.49
CA GLN A 201 18.99 0.65 -10.76
C GLN A 201 18.03 0.83 -9.60
N THR A 202 18.49 1.50 -8.55
CA THR A 202 17.69 1.86 -7.37
C THR A 202 17.83 3.33 -7.05
N ALA A 203 16.79 3.97 -6.54
CA ALA A 203 16.88 5.31 -5.98
C ALA A 203 16.03 5.44 -4.71
N GLU A 204 16.62 5.99 -3.66
CA GLU A 204 15.89 6.50 -2.51
C GLU A 204 14.94 7.63 -2.95
N VAL A 205 13.70 7.59 -2.49
CA VAL A 205 12.67 8.61 -2.85
C VAL A 205 11.91 9.15 -1.65
N THR A 206 12.16 8.58 -0.46
CA THR A 206 11.50 8.95 0.79
C THR A 206 12.52 9.02 1.93
N TRP A 207 12.07 9.40 3.12
CA TRP A 207 12.87 9.35 4.34
C TRP A 207 12.73 8.00 5.05
N HIS A 208 13.69 7.65 5.89
CA HIS A 208 13.56 6.58 6.88
C HIS A 208 13.90 7.11 8.27
N GLY A 209 13.13 6.72 9.30
CA GLY A 209 13.35 7.13 10.69
C GLY A 209 13.17 8.64 10.96
N LYS A 210 13.66 9.09 12.12
CA LYS A 210 13.64 10.49 12.57
C LYS A 210 15.06 11.04 12.62
N GLY A 211 15.33 12.15 11.93
CA GLY A 211 16.62 12.86 11.98
C GLY A 211 17.73 12.29 11.10
N ASN A 212 17.45 11.30 10.26
CA ASN A 212 18.41 10.80 9.26
C ASN A 212 18.61 11.83 8.12
N GLU A 213 19.82 11.86 7.54
CA GLU A 213 20.14 12.68 6.39
C GLU A 213 19.26 12.32 5.17
N ASP A 214 18.89 13.32 4.37
CA ASP A 214 18.12 13.12 3.14
C ASP A 214 18.97 12.35 2.12
N ARG A 215 18.69 11.05 1.99
CA ARG A 215 19.36 10.16 1.02
C ARG A 215 18.66 10.14 -0.35
N ARG A 216 17.61 10.92 -0.59
CA ARG A 216 16.84 10.87 -1.85
C ARG A 216 17.72 11.06 -3.09
N GLY A 217 17.46 10.22 -4.10
CA GLY A 217 18.21 10.13 -5.35
C GLY A 217 19.46 9.24 -5.28
N GLN A 218 19.96 8.93 -4.08
CA GLN A 218 21.10 8.01 -3.90
C GLN A 218 20.66 6.56 -4.13
N PRO A 219 21.58 5.67 -4.50
CA PRO A 219 21.26 4.27 -4.71
C PRO A 219 21.48 3.48 -3.40
N VAL A 220 20.87 2.30 -3.25
CA VAL A 220 20.79 1.59 -1.94
C VAL A 220 21.99 0.68 -1.64
N GLN A 221 22.99 0.63 -2.52
CA GLN A 221 24.12 -0.32 -2.44
C GLN A 221 24.94 -0.14 -1.16
N ALA A 222 25.05 1.07 -0.62
CA ALA A 222 25.72 1.30 0.66
C ALA A 222 25.03 0.53 1.80
N GLY A 223 23.69 0.61 1.86
CA GLY A 223 22.85 -0.10 2.81
C GLY A 223 22.89 -1.63 2.65
N VAL A 224 22.98 -2.09 1.40
CA VAL A 224 23.17 -3.52 1.10
C VAL A 224 24.56 -4.00 1.54
N ALA A 225 25.61 -3.21 1.27
CA ALA A 225 26.99 -3.57 1.56
C ALA A 225 27.30 -3.60 3.07
N GLU A 226 26.65 -2.73 3.85
CA GLU A 226 26.74 -2.76 5.32
C GLU A 226 25.92 -3.90 5.96
N ARG A 227 25.20 -4.69 5.14
CA ARG A 227 24.37 -5.82 5.57
C ARG A 227 23.28 -5.43 6.58
N SER A 228 22.78 -4.20 6.53
CA SER A 228 21.73 -3.78 7.45
C SER A 228 20.40 -4.44 7.10
N TRP A 229 19.66 -4.85 8.14
CA TRP A 229 18.31 -5.43 7.99
C TRP A 229 17.39 -4.54 7.15
N LEU A 230 17.57 -3.22 7.26
CA LEU A 230 16.83 -2.22 6.51
C LEU A 230 16.85 -2.43 4.98
N TYR A 231 17.92 -3.03 4.43
CA TYR A 231 18.04 -3.34 3.00
C TYR A 231 18.15 -4.84 2.72
N LEU A 232 17.95 -5.69 3.74
CA LEU A 232 17.85 -7.14 3.66
C LEU A 232 18.97 -7.80 2.86
N LYS A 233 20.21 -7.31 2.98
CA LYS A 233 21.38 -7.81 2.22
C LYS A 233 21.15 -7.88 0.69
N GLY A 234 20.20 -7.12 0.17
CA GLY A 234 19.81 -7.11 -1.25
C GLY A 234 18.65 -8.05 -1.62
N SER A 235 18.16 -8.87 -0.69
CA SER A 235 17.01 -9.78 -0.84
C SER A 235 15.66 -9.11 -0.52
N TYR A 236 15.53 -7.83 -0.84
CA TYR A 236 14.28 -7.08 -0.72
C TYR A 236 13.30 -7.40 -1.85
N LEU A 237 12.02 -7.07 -1.67
CA LEU A 237 11.00 -7.26 -2.69
C LEU A 237 11.22 -6.25 -3.81
N ARG A 238 11.32 -6.74 -5.05
CA ARG A 238 11.19 -5.93 -6.27
C ARG A 238 9.80 -6.17 -6.84
N CYS A 239 8.89 -5.23 -6.61
CA CYS A 239 7.49 -5.44 -6.92
C CYS A 239 7.23 -5.45 -8.43
N THR A 240 6.30 -6.30 -8.85
CA THR A 240 5.55 -6.09 -10.10
C THR A 240 4.38 -5.13 -9.84
N ARG A 241 3.65 -4.72 -10.89
CA ARG A 241 2.41 -3.93 -10.71
C ARG A 241 1.39 -4.63 -9.81
N HIS A 242 1.24 -5.94 -9.93
CA HIS A 242 0.33 -6.72 -9.09
C HIS A 242 0.78 -6.77 -7.63
N MET A 243 2.10 -6.82 -7.38
CA MET A 243 2.64 -6.71 -6.02
C MET A 243 2.51 -5.29 -5.44
N GLU A 244 2.54 -4.25 -6.27
CA GLU A 244 2.24 -2.87 -5.84
C GLU A 244 0.76 -2.70 -5.47
N VAL A 245 -0.14 -3.41 -6.15
CA VAL A 245 -1.55 -3.54 -5.71
C VAL A 245 -1.63 -4.28 -4.38
N ALA A 246 -0.88 -5.38 -4.20
CA ALA A 246 -0.83 -6.07 -2.91
C ALA A 246 -0.29 -5.17 -1.79
N PHE A 247 0.71 -4.34 -2.06
CA PHE A 247 1.23 -3.37 -1.11
C PHE A 247 0.14 -2.39 -0.65
N MET A 248 -0.60 -1.74 -1.55
CA MET A 248 -1.66 -0.81 -1.14
C MET A 248 -2.81 -1.48 -0.38
N VAL A 249 -3.05 -2.78 -0.63
CA VAL A 249 -4.05 -3.56 0.11
C VAL A 249 -3.55 -3.85 1.52
N CYS A 250 -2.29 -4.27 1.68
CA CYS A 250 -1.67 -4.41 3.00
C CYS A 250 -1.60 -3.08 3.77
N ALA A 251 -1.48 -1.97 3.04
CA ALA A 251 -1.43 -0.63 3.62
C ALA A 251 -2.81 -0.10 4.05
N ILE A 252 -3.93 -0.77 3.76
CA ILE A 252 -5.23 -0.41 4.34
C ILE A 252 -5.10 -0.44 5.86
N ASN A 253 -5.52 0.63 6.53
CA ASN A 253 -5.47 0.72 7.98
C ASN A 253 -6.89 0.71 8.56
N PRO A 254 -7.33 -0.42 9.14
CA PRO A 254 -8.67 -0.53 9.74
C PRO A 254 -8.85 0.26 11.03
N SER A 255 -7.78 0.68 11.70
CA SER A 255 -7.84 1.32 13.02
C SER A 255 -8.61 2.64 12.97
N ILE A 256 -9.61 2.78 13.85
CA ILE A 256 -10.36 4.01 14.08
C ILE A 256 -9.68 4.80 15.20
N ASP A 257 -9.28 4.07 16.25
CA ASP A 257 -8.53 4.54 17.39
C ASP A 257 -7.67 3.39 17.94
N GLY A 258 -6.95 3.63 19.05
CA GLY A 258 -6.03 2.66 19.63
C GLY A 258 -6.66 1.35 20.14
N HIS A 259 -7.99 1.22 20.12
CA HIS A 259 -8.72 0.05 20.64
C HIS A 259 -9.82 -0.46 19.71
N THR A 260 -10.09 0.23 18.60
CA THR A 260 -11.25 -0.04 17.75
C THR A 260 -10.85 -0.06 16.28
N ASP A 261 -11.27 -1.11 15.57
CA ASP A 261 -11.10 -1.25 14.13
C ASP A 261 -12.44 -1.16 13.38
N SER A 262 -12.40 -0.71 12.13
CA SER A 262 -13.52 -0.80 11.19
C SER A 262 -13.63 -2.21 10.65
N LEU A 263 -14.74 -2.87 10.97
CA LEU A 263 -15.06 -4.21 10.46
C LEU A 263 -15.14 -4.22 8.93
N GLU A 264 -15.70 -3.18 8.31
CA GLU A 264 -15.79 -3.09 6.85
C GLU A 264 -14.43 -3.00 6.18
N LEU A 265 -13.45 -2.33 6.80
CA LEU A 265 -12.07 -2.25 6.29
C LEU A 265 -11.32 -3.56 6.49
N LEU A 266 -11.48 -4.23 7.64
CA LEU A 266 -10.95 -5.58 7.86
C LEU A 266 -11.46 -6.55 6.78
N GLN A 267 -12.78 -6.58 6.57
CA GLN A 267 -13.41 -7.42 5.54
C GLN A 267 -12.98 -7.04 4.11
N LEU A 268 -12.81 -5.75 3.83
CA LEU A 268 -12.30 -5.30 2.53
C LEU A 268 -10.87 -5.78 2.29
N GLN A 269 -9.98 -5.57 3.26
CA GLN A 269 -8.58 -5.98 3.18
C GLN A 269 -8.46 -7.50 3.02
N GLN A 270 -9.15 -8.28 3.86
CA GLN A 270 -9.16 -9.74 3.79
C GLN A 270 -9.62 -10.26 2.43
N ARG A 271 -10.73 -9.72 1.90
CA ARG A 271 -11.26 -10.15 0.59
C ARG A 271 -10.35 -9.76 -0.57
N LEU A 272 -9.69 -8.62 -0.51
CA LEU A 272 -8.72 -8.19 -1.52
C LEU A 272 -7.43 -9.03 -1.45
N LEU A 273 -6.97 -9.38 -0.26
CA LEU A 273 -5.83 -10.30 -0.08
C LEU A 273 -6.16 -11.70 -0.59
N TRP A 274 -7.36 -12.22 -0.34
CA TRP A 274 -7.80 -13.49 -0.94
C TRP A 274 -7.85 -13.43 -2.47
N LEU A 275 -8.33 -12.33 -3.05
CA LEU A 275 -8.32 -12.14 -4.50
C LEU A 275 -6.88 -12.19 -5.05
N LEU A 276 -5.95 -11.48 -4.40
CA LEU A 276 -4.53 -11.49 -4.78
C LEU A 276 -3.89 -12.86 -4.60
N TYR A 277 -4.25 -13.58 -3.53
CA TYR A 277 -3.81 -14.95 -3.26
C TYR A 277 -4.26 -15.90 -4.37
N ASP A 278 -5.54 -15.90 -4.72
CA ASP A 278 -6.11 -16.78 -5.74
C ASP A 278 -5.53 -16.53 -7.13
N MET A 279 -5.06 -15.31 -7.39
CA MET A 279 -4.39 -14.93 -8.63
C MET A 279 -2.87 -15.17 -8.61
N GLY A 280 -2.32 -15.73 -7.53
CA GLY A 280 -0.88 -16.02 -7.37
C GLY A 280 0.00 -14.79 -7.16
N HIS A 281 -0.60 -13.64 -6.80
CA HIS A 281 0.14 -12.38 -6.63
C HIS A 281 0.77 -12.23 -5.24
N LEU A 282 0.48 -13.15 -4.31
CA LEU A 282 1.10 -13.19 -2.97
C LEU A 282 2.26 -14.18 -2.85
N ASP A 283 2.53 -15.01 -3.87
CA ASP A 283 3.57 -16.06 -3.83
C ASP A 283 4.95 -15.51 -3.46
N ARG A 284 5.24 -14.27 -3.84
CA ARG A 284 6.50 -13.56 -3.58
C ARG A 284 6.36 -12.44 -2.57
N TYR A 285 5.31 -12.44 -1.75
CA TYR A 285 5.06 -11.39 -0.75
C TYR A 285 4.85 -12.00 0.65
N PRO A 286 5.95 -12.31 1.38
CA PRO A 286 5.88 -12.99 2.67
C PRO A 286 5.01 -12.27 3.71
N MET A 287 5.15 -10.95 3.85
CA MET A 287 4.39 -10.17 4.82
C MET A 287 2.89 -10.08 4.49
N ALA A 288 2.51 -10.12 3.20
CA ALA A 288 1.11 -10.12 2.81
C ALA A 288 0.40 -11.43 3.18
N LEU A 289 1.12 -12.57 3.12
CA LEU A 289 0.63 -13.86 3.61
C LEU A 289 0.47 -13.85 5.13
N GLY A 290 1.40 -13.23 5.86
CA GLY A 290 1.28 -13.02 7.32
C GLY A 290 0.07 -12.15 7.69
N ASN A 291 -0.15 -11.05 6.96
CA ASN A 291 -1.31 -10.18 7.14
C ASN A 291 -2.63 -10.93 6.88
N LEU A 292 -2.70 -11.72 5.80
CA LEU A 292 -3.88 -12.54 5.51
C LEU A 292 -4.13 -13.59 6.61
N ALA A 293 -3.07 -14.20 7.13
CA ALA A 293 -3.18 -15.15 8.24
C ALA A 293 -3.74 -14.52 9.52
N ASP A 294 -3.27 -13.31 9.89
CA ASP A 294 -3.81 -12.56 11.04
C ASP A 294 -5.31 -12.24 10.85
N LEU A 295 -5.73 -11.87 9.64
CA LEU A 295 -7.15 -11.61 9.32
C LEU A 295 -8.00 -12.89 9.39
N GLU A 296 -7.47 -14.03 8.93
CA GLU A 296 -8.14 -15.32 9.05
C GLU A 296 -8.19 -15.86 10.48
N GLU A 297 -7.24 -15.49 11.35
CA GLU A 297 -7.33 -15.77 12.79
C GLU A 297 -8.48 -14.98 13.43
N LEU A 298 -8.67 -13.72 12.99
CA LEU A 298 -9.72 -12.84 13.51
C LEU A 298 -11.12 -13.26 13.05
N GLU A 299 -11.33 -13.45 11.75
CA GLU A 299 -12.62 -13.87 11.17
C GLU A 299 -12.38 -14.90 10.06
N PRO A 300 -12.36 -16.21 10.38
CA PRO A 300 -12.08 -17.26 9.40
C PRO A 300 -13.09 -17.29 8.25
N THR A 301 -12.58 -17.37 7.02
CA THR A 301 -13.42 -17.51 5.83
C THR A 301 -13.70 -18.98 5.53
N PRO A 302 -14.97 -19.43 5.44
CA PRO A 302 -15.28 -20.85 5.18
C PRO A 302 -14.61 -21.39 3.90
N GLY A 303 -13.93 -22.52 4.03
CA GLY A 303 -13.25 -23.20 2.92
C GLY A 303 -11.87 -22.64 2.56
N ARG A 304 -11.37 -21.64 3.30
CA ARG A 304 -10.00 -21.13 3.14
C ARG A 304 -9.00 -21.90 4.01
N PRO A 305 -7.70 -21.88 3.65
CA PRO A 305 -6.61 -22.36 4.51
C PRO A 305 -6.67 -21.75 5.90
N ASP A 306 -6.26 -22.52 6.91
CA ASP A 306 -6.10 -22.03 8.27
C ASP A 306 -4.91 -21.05 8.39
N PRO A 307 -4.87 -20.20 9.44
CA PRO A 307 -3.80 -19.24 9.64
C PRO A 307 -2.39 -19.87 9.69
N LEU A 308 -2.24 -21.04 10.31
CA LEU A 308 -0.94 -21.71 10.45
C LEU A 308 -0.38 -22.10 9.08
N THR A 309 -1.24 -22.61 8.19
CA THR A 309 -0.89 -22.88 6.79
C THR A 309 -0.38 -21.61 6.09
N LEU A 310 -1.06 -20.46 6.26
CA LEU A 310 -0.68 -19.19 5.64
C LEU A 310 0.64 -18.62 6.18
N TYR A 311 0.88 -18.68 7.50
CA TYR A 311 2.17 -18.26 8.08
C TYR A 311 3.33 -19.09 7.53
N HIS A 312 3.16 -20.42 7.43
CA HIS A 312 4.17 -21.29 6.85
C HIS A 312 4.39 -21.04 5.35
N GLN A 313 3.35 -20.67 4.60
CA GLN A 313 3.52 -20.22 3.21
C GLN A 313 4.32 -18.91 3.14
N GLY A 314 4.12 -17.97 4.08
CA GLY A 314 4.93 -16.75 4.19
C GLY A 314 6.41 -17.07 4.40
N ILE A 315 6.73 -17.97 5.34
CA ILE A 315 8.10 -18.46 5.56
C ILE A 315 8.66 -19.17 4.33
N HIS A 316 7.85 -20.01 3.67
CA HIS A 316 8.26 -20.68 2.45
C HIS A 316 8.58 -19.69 1.33
N SER A 317 7.77 -18.64 1.15
CA SER A 317 8.04 -17.56 0.20
C SER A 317 9.37 -16.87 0.48
N ALA A 318 9.65 -16.53 1.75
CA ALA A 318 10.91 -15.93 2.18
C ALA A 318 12.13 -16.82 1.87
N ARG A 319 12.03 -18.13 2.12
CA ARG A 319 13.08 -19.10 1.81
C ARG A 319 13.31 -19.24 0.31
N THR A 320 12.25 -19.31 -0.47
CA THR A 320 12.31 -19.60 -1.91
C THR A 320 12.78 -18.41 -2.72
N TYR A 321 12.32 -17.20 -2.40
CA TYR A 321 12.55 -16.02 -3.24
C TYR A 321 13.53 -15.00 -2.65
N TYR A 322 13.82 -15.08 -1.35
CA TYR A 322 14.56 -14.06 -0.61
C TYR A 322 15.65 -14.64 0.29
N ASN A 323 16.19 -15.80 -0.08
CA ASN A 323 17.33 -16.45 0.59
C ASN A 323 17.14 -16.66 2.10
N ASN A 324 15.89 -16.72 2.57
CA ASN A 324 15.56 -16.78 4.00
C ASN A 324 16.10 -15.59 4.82
N GLU A 325 16.20 -14.39 4.23
CA GLU A 325 16.75 -13.20 4.90
C GLU A 325 15.67 -12.27 5.47
N HIS A 326 14.42 -12.72 5.56
CA HIS A 326 13.27 -11.98 6.09
C HIS A 326 12.95 -12.42 7.52
N ILE A 327 12.67 -11.45 8.39
CA ILE A 327 12.46 -11.62 9.83
C ILE A 327 10.98 -11.77 10.15
N TYR A 328 10.12 -10.92 9.57
CA TYR A 328 8.71 -10.85 9.92
C TYR A 328 7.92 -12.16 9.68
N PRO A 329 8.18 -12.97 8.64
CA PRO A 329 7.47 -14.24 8.47
C PRO A 329 7.53 -15.15 9.70
N TYR A 330 8.68 -15.16 10.38
CA TYR A 330 8.87 -15.91 11.63
C TYR A 330 8.24 -15.20 12.85
N LEU A 331 8.30 -13.86 12.89
CA LEU A 331 7.64 -13.08 13.95
C LEU A 331 6.12 -13.20 13.92
N TYR A 332 5.50 -13.24 12.73
CA TYR A 332 4.07 -13.50 12.57
C TYR A 332 3.69 -14.86 13.17
N LEU A 333 4.44 -15.92 12.82
CA LEU A 333 4.21 -17.27 13.36
C LEU A 333 4.39 -17.32 14.89
N ALA A 334 5.45 -16.68 15.40
CA ALA A 334 5.68 -16.58 16.84
C ALA A 334 4.54 -15.83 17.56
N GLY A 335 4.04 -14.74 16.94
CA GLY A 335 2.91 -13.97 17.43
C GLY A 335 1.64 -14.81 17.55
N PHE A 336 1.32 -15.59 16.51
CA PHE A 336 0.19 -16.53 16.51
C PHE A 336 0.30 -17.56 17.65
N HIS A 337 1.45 -18.23 17.77
CA HIS A 337 1.66 -19.21 18.85
C HIS A 337 1.61 -18.58 20.24
N CYS A 338 2.13 -17.35 20.39
CA CYS A 338 2.07 -16.59 21.64
C CYS A 338 0.63 -16.28 22.05
N ARG A 339 -0.20 -15.74 21.13
CA ARG A 339 -1.63 -15.46 21.37
C ARG A 339 -2.41 -16.72 21.79
N ASN A 340 -2.05 -17.86 21.20
CA ASN A 340 -2.68 -19.16 21.47
C ASN A 340 -2.03 -19.95 22.61
N LYS A 341 -1.06 -19.36 23.34
CA LYS A 341 -0.36 -19.97 24.49
C LYS A 341 0.41 -21.26 24.17
N ASN A 342 0.82 -21.42 22.92
CA ASN A 342 1.69 -22.52 22.46
C ASN A 342 3.16 -22.12 22.71
N VAL A 343 3.57 -22.19 23.98
CA VAL A 343 4.85 -21.63 24.46
C VAL A 343 6.06 -22.22 23.74
N LYS A 344 6.06 -23.53 23.50
CA LYS A 344 7.18 -24.23 22.87
C LYS A 344 7.36 -23.73 21.43
N GLU A 345 6.30 -23.74 20.65
CA GLU A 345 6.30 -23.36 19.25
C GLU A 345 6.59 -21.85 19.08
N ALA A 346 6.12 -21.00 19.99
CA ALA A 346 6.48 -19.58 20.01
C ALA A 346 7.99 -19.37 20.23
N LEU A 347 8.59 -20.08 21.19
CA LEU A 347 10.03 -20.04 21.44
C LEU A 347 10.85 -20.56 20.26
N GLU A 348 10.41 -21.63 19.61
CA GLU A 348 11.03 -22.15 18.39
C GLU A 348 11.00 -21.11 17.26
N ALA A 349 9.85 -20.47 17.01
CA ALA A 349 9.74 -19.44 15.97
C ALA A 349 10.58 -18.18 16.27
N TRP A 350 10.68 -17.76 17.54
CA TRP A 350 11.60 -16.68 17.94
C TRP A 350 13.08 -17.09 17.79
N ALA A 351 13.43 -18.35 18.05
CA ALA A 351 14.78 -18.86 17.80
C ALA A 351 15.12 -18.87 16.30
N ASP A 352 14.16 -19.23 15.43
CA ASP A 352 14.32 -19.12 13.98
C ASP A 352 14.51 -17.67 13.54
N THR A 353 13.76 -16.74 14.14
CA THR A 353 13.94 -15.29 13.89
C THR A 353 15.37 -14.84 14.26
N ALA A 354 15.87 -15.27 15.43
CA ALA A 354 17.23 -14.98 15.86
C ALA A 354 18.29 -15.58 14.93
N THR A 355 17.99 -16.75 14.34
CA THR A 355 18.87 -17.44 13.38
C THR A 355 18.98 -16.66 12.07
N VAL A 356 17.95 -15.93 11.65
CA VAL A 356 18.02 -15.08 10.45
C VAL A 356 18.78 -13.78 10.73
N ILE A 357 18.54 -13.11 11.86
CA ILE A 357 19.13 -11.79 12.16
C ILE A 357 20.61 -11.86 12.59
N GLN A 358 21.15 -13.04 12.88
CA GLN A 358 22.56 -13.20 13.28
C GLN A 358 23.55 -12.95 12.13
N GLU A 359 23.11 -12.94 10.87
CA GLU A 359 23.91 -12.77 9.64
C GLU A 359 23.59 -11.48 8.88
#